data_AF-A0A7J9PBW8-F1
#
_entry.id   AF-A0A7J9PBW8-F1
#
_cell.length_a   1.000
_cell.length_b   1.000
_cell.length_c   1.000
_cell.angle_alpha   90.00
_cell.angle_beta   90.00
_cell.angle_gamma   90.00
#
_symmetry.space_group_name_H-M   'P 1'
#
loop_
_entity.id
_entity.type
_entity.pdbx_description
1 polymer ?
#
loop_
_entity_poly.entity_id
_entity_poly.type
_entity_poly.pdbx_seq_one_letter_code
_entity_poly.pdbx_strand_id
1 'polypeptide(L)'
;MYLSQSTTTLVLLLLLTATLTYNTLDLQKNQVLTEMEASSIDLKSSSLEHVIESSLPTVFNRVLNDAELEVIDNYNNNPSGDPFFESTNYTLAYLKNGTEDIIVKDYLENVSEEYSNLGYAIDYNFSMTNITMVDGFTFKLDYDLYYKIQGNKGVIKEENISSFQYSTVKTVLDAYHYVKPTYVGEIVITNSNPKELTDFQVRVVFNNDNFDYSIDPTGEGLRFYDENGNYVPYWIELWDYSDDDNDGTSIVWLKVPNLPKKDTTISIISTYPKISESNGNLVFEMFDDFEDSNSIESKWNIYRGNWEYDSSSNIFSDGVYNTHVVTCQNAPAVARMISVSNISLSDYVVEVDTMGYFAFHGVEINPPYTMLGFFANPQYLAKTINHPDAFYAVDLGSAHGVLITVLGNNLEWVLKGFNILKEFGISKEYPVDYEFVSRTPVESDSLSWPTEGNWYRVKLEVLDDDVRAKYYTLDDYVNEDEPDWMVSEDGITKYGSHFELGTSSGDFLSILYDMYFDNFHVRKYAATEPTSEVHPLLKTVGINYITPPKAEGTRYVLGSDYNLYYEEADNYPSIIDMLAGEDFKSWEYGYGIKLLGY
;
A
#
# COMPACT_ATOMS: atom_id res chain seq x y z
N MET A 1 -20.04 117.31 9.69
CA MET A 1 -20.19 116.27 10.73
C MET A 1 -20.64 114.93 10.16
N TYR A 2 -21.66 114.87 9.29
CA TYR A 2 -22.14 113.60 8.70
C TYR A 2 -21.15 112.88 7.76
N LEU A 3 -20.22 113.59 7.10
CA LEU A 3 -19.25 112.97 6.18
C LEU A 3 -18.16 112.13 6.89
N SER A 4 -17.80 112.44 8.15
CA SER A 4 -16.70 111.75 8.86
C SER A 4 -17.16 110.47 9.56
N GLN A 5 -18.43 110.41 10.01
CA GLN A 5 -19.00 109.18 10.56
C GLN A 5 -19.15 108.11 9.48
N SER A 6 -19.65 108.45 8.29
CA SER A 6 -19.84 107.51 7.18
C SER A 6 -18.52 106.89 6.68
N THR A 7 -17.44 107.67 6.62
CA THR A 7 -16.10 107.17 6.24
C THR A 7 -15.51 106.26 7.32
N THR A 8 -15.70 106.60 8.61
CA THR A 8 -15.23 105.76 9.72
C THR A 8 -15.97 104.42 9.75
N THR A 9 -17.29 104.42 9.53
CA THR A 9 -18.10 103.19 9.41
C THR A 9 -17.66 102.33 8.23
N LEU A 10 -17.35 102.94 7.07
CA LEU A 10 -16.84 102.21 5.90
C LEU A 10 -15.49 101.53 6.16
N VAL A 11 -14.56 102.21 6.84
CA VAL A 11 -13.25 101.67 7.21
C VAL A 11 -13.39 100.52 8.22
N LEU A 12 -14.27 100.66 9.22
CA LEU A 12 -14.56 99.59 10.17
C LEU A 12 -15.22 98.38 9.48
N LEU A 13 -16.11 98.62 8.51
CA LEU A 13 -16.73 97.57 7.72
C LEU A 13 -15.69 96.83 6.87
N LEU A 14 -14.74 97.54 6.26
CA LEU A 14 -13.61 96.98 5.49
C LEU A 14 -12.65 96.17 6.37
N LEU A 15 -12.34 96.65 7.58
CA LEU A 15 -11.52 95.90 8.54
C LEU A 15 -12.25 94.64 9.03
N LEU A 16 -13.54 94.74 9.31
CA LEU A 16 -14.36 93.60 9.70
C LEU A 16 -14.45 92.56 8.57
N THR A 17 -14.71 92.98 7.33
CA THR A 17 -14.75 92.06 6.19
C THR A 17 -13.40 91.42 5.93
N ALA A 18 -12.29 92.16 6.02
CA ALA A 18 -10.92 91.61 5.91
C ALA A 18 -10.63 90.57 7.00
N THR A 19 -11.02 90.84 8.25
CA THR A 19 -10.84 89.91 9.37
C THR A 19 -11.68 88.65 9.20
N LEU A 20 -12.94 88.81 8.76
CA LEU A 20 -13.81 87.67 8.45
C LEU A 20 -13.28 86.83 7.28
N THR A 21 -12.72 87.46 6.23
CA THR A 21 -12.11 86.72 5.10
C THR A 21 -10.85 85.98 5.54
N TYR A 22 -10.00 86.60 6.36
CA TYR A 22 -8.80 85.96 6.89
C TYR A 22 -9.16 84.74 7.75
N ASN A 23 -10.10 84.88 8.70
CA ASN A 23 -10.55 83.76 9.53
C ASN A 23 -11.19 82.64 8.68
N THR A 24 -11.95 83.00 7.65
CA THR A 24 -12.54 82.01 6.74
C THR A 24 -11.45 81.26 5.96
N LEU A 25 -10.43 81.96 5.45
CA LEU A 25 -9.30 81.33 4.75
C LEU A 25 -8.47 80.44 5.67
N ASP A 26 -8.24 80.85 6.91
CA ASP A 26 -7.49 80.05 7.89
C ASP A 26 -8.26 78.78 8.28
N LEU A 27 -9.57 78.88 8.48
CA LEU A 27 -10.44 77.72 8.71
C LEU A 27 -10.43 76.76 7.51
N GLN A 28 -10.58 77.27 6.28
CA GLN A 28 -10.53 76.45 5.06
C GLN A 28 -9.16 75.80 4.87
N LYS A 29 -8.07 76.52 5.12
CA LYS A 29 -6.71 75.97 5.09
C LYS A 29 -6.54 74.82 6.09
N ASN A 30 -7.01 75.00 7.33
CA ASN A 30 -6.92 73.97 8.36
C ASN A 30 -7.78 72.73 8.02
N GLN A 31 -8.96 72.94 7.43
CA GLN A 31 -9.80 71.86 6.91
C GLN A 31 -9.06 71.07 5.81
N VAL A 32 -8.53 71.75 4.79
CA VAL A 32 -7.79 71.11 3.69
C VAL A 32 -6.57 70.35 4.21
N LEU A 33 -5.80 70.92 5.16
CA LEU A 33 -4.65 70.21 5.74
C LEU A 33 -5.06 68.96 6.53
N THR A 34 -6.20 68.99 7.21
CA THR A 34 -6.71 67.83 7.96
C THR A 34 -7.21 66.74 7.01
N GLU A 35 -7.92 67.12 5.93
CA GLU A 35 -8.36 66.19 4.88
C GLU A 35 -7.17 65.56 4.14
N MET A 36 -6.13 66.35 3.84
CA MET A 36 -4.89 65.84 3.23
C MET A 36 -4.16 64.85 4.14
N GLU A 37 -4.09 65.12 5.45
CA GLU A 37 -3.49 64.19 6.42
C GLU A 37 -4.30 62.89 6.53
N ALA A 38 -5.64 62.99 6.59
CA ALA A 38 -6.51 61.81 6.61
C ALA A 38 -6.33 60.96 5.34
N SER A 39 -6.33 61.57 4.15
CA SER A 39 -6.09 60.86 2.89
C SER A 39 -4.69 60.25 2.81
N SER A 40 -3.67 60.90 3.38
CA SER A 40 -2.31 60.36 3.50
C SER A 40 -2.25 59.13 4.41
N ILE A 41 -3.02 59.13 5.52
CA ILE A 41 -3.13 57.99 6.42
C ILE A 41 -3.88 56.84 5.73
N ASP A 42 -4.96 57.11 5.01
CA ASP A 42 -5.70 56.07 4.27
C ASP A 42 -4.79 55.38 3.23
N LEU A 43 -4.03 56.15 2.45
CA LEU A 43 -3.08 55.59 1.47
C LEU A 43 -2.00 54.72 2.14
N LYS A 44 -1.55 55.11 3.32
CA LYS A 44 -0.55 54.38 4.11
C LYS A 44 -1.13 53.08 4.68
N SER A 45 -2.34 53.15 5.21
CA SER A 45 -3.09 51.98 5.69
C SER A 45 -3.26 50.95 4.57
N SER A 46 -3.71 51.35 3.38
CA SER A 46 -3.80 50.43 2.23
C SER A 46 -2.44 49.91 1.77
N SER A 47 -1.37 50.70 1.90
CA SER A 47 -0.02 50.25 1.55
C SER A 47 0.49 49.19 2.54
N LEU A 48 0.23 49.36 3.84
CA LEU A 48 0.56 48.38 4.89
C LEU A 48 -0.16 47.06 4.65
N GLU A 49 -1.47 47.11 4.40
CA GLU A 49 -2.29 45.94 4.07
C GLU A 49 -1.73 45.20 2.85
N HIS A 50 -1.40 45.94 1.78
CA HIS A 50 -0.83 45.36 0.56
C HIS A 50 0.54 44.72 0.77
N VAL A 51 1.39 45.28 1.65
CA VAL A 51 2.68 44.68 1.99
C VAL A 51 2.48 43.31 2.64
N ILE A 52 1.51 43.17 3.56
CA ILE A 52 1.19 41.87 4.17
C ILE A 52 0.65 40.89 3.13
N GLU A 53 -0.35 41.30 2.35
CA GLU A 53 -0.96 40.44 1.33
C GLU A 53 0.06 39.93 0.30
N SER A 54 0.99 40.79 -0.12
CA SER A 54 1.99 40.44 -1.15
C SER A 54 3.20 39.68 -0.61
N SER A 55 3.58 39.88 0.67
CA SER A 55 4.74 39.23 1.27
C SER A 55 4.43 37.85 1.85
N LEU A 56 3.22 37.65 2.40
CA LEU A 56 2.86 36.45 3.15
C LEU A 56 3.15 35.13 2.40
N PRO A 57 2.76 34.95 1.11
CA PRO A 57 3.09 33.72 0.37
C PRO A 57 4.59 33.48 0.20
N THR A 58 5.37 34.56 0.05
CA THR A 58 6.83 34.45 -0.15
C THR A 58 7.52 34.09 1.16
N VAL A 59 7.08 34.69 2.27
CA VAL A 59 7.60 34.39 3.60
C VAL A 59 7.26 32.96 4.02
N PHE A 60 6.01 32.53 3.84
CA PHE A 60 5.61 31.15 4.14
C PHE A 60 6.44 30.12 3.37
N ASN A 61 6.66 30.36 2.06
CA ASN A 61 7.54 29.51 1.25
C ASN A 61 8.97 29.40 1.80
N ARG A 62 9.52 30.51 2.32
CA ARG A 62 10.84 30.53 2.95
C ARG A 62 10.85 29.67 4.22
N VAL A 63 9.85 29.83 5.08
CA VAL A 63 9.77 29.07 6.35
C VAL A 63 9.57 27.58 6.11
N LEU A 64 8.80 27.22 5.08
CA LEU A 64 8.66 25.83 4.66
C LEU A 64 10.01 25.23 4.23
N ASN A 65 10.82 25.97 3.46
CA ASN A 65 12.17 25.56 3.08
C ASN A 65 13.08 25.44 4.32
N ASP A 66 12.99 26.38 5.26
CA ASP A 66 13.75 26.34 6.50
C ASP A 66 13.39 25.09 7.34
N ALA A 67 12.12 24.65 7.33
CA ALA A 67 11.68 23.42 7.99
C ALA A 67 12.30 22.15 7.36
N GLU A 68 12.38 22.10 6.03
CA GLU A 68 13.05 21.00 5.31
C GLU A 68 14.55 20.95 5.64
N LEU A 69 15.21 22.11 5.66
CA LEU A 69 16.62 22.23 6.01
C LEU A 69 16.87 21.81 7.46
N GLU A 70 15.95 22.09 8.38
CA GLU A 70 16.05 21.64 9.77
C GLU A 70 16.03 20.11 9.88
N VAL A 71 15.14 19.42 9.14
CA VAL A 71 15.12 17.95 9.10
C VAL A 71 16.46 17.40 8.57
N ILE A 72 16.99 18.01 7.50
CA ILE A 72 18.29 17.62 6.92
C ILE A 72 19.44 17.84 7.90
N ASP A 73 19.45 18.97 8.60
CA ASP A 73 20.48 19.30 9.58
C ASP A 73 20.39 18.41 10.83
N ASN A 74 19.20 18.12 11.32
CA ASN A 74 18.97 17.18 12.42
C ASN A 74 19.52 15.80 12.07
N TYR A 75 19.23 15.33 10.85
CA TYR A 75 19.76 14.09 10.33
C TYR A 75 21.30 14.08 10.30
N ASN A 76 21.92 15.12 9.71
CA ASN A 76 23.37 15.19 9.57
C ASN A 76 24.11 15.22 10.92
N ASN A 77 23.48 15.77 11.95
CA ASN A 77 24.05 15.89 13.29
C ASN A 77 23.73 14.70 14.20
N ASN A 78 22.67 13.94 13.94
CA ASN A 78 22.30 12.75 14.71
C ASN A 78 21.73 11.62 13.83
N PRO A 79 22.58 10.89 13.07
CA PRO A 79 22.13 9.88 12.11
C PRO A 79 21.37 8.70 12.73
N SER A 80 21.56 8.47 14.03
CA SER A 80 20.91 7.39 14.78
C SER A 80 19.55 7.79 15.38
N GLY A 81 19.24 9.08 15.44
CA GLY A 81 17.96 9.60 15.93
C GLY A 81 16.92 9.75 14.81
N ASP A 82 15.71 10.12 15.23
CA ASP A 82 14.65 10.58 14.33
C ASP A 82 14.94 12.05 13.94
N PRO A 83 15.13 12.35 12.64
CA PRO A 83 15.41 13.71 12.19
C PRO A 83 14.16 14.58 12.00
N PHE A 84 12.96 13.99 12.08
CA PHE A 84 11.70 14.65 11.76
C PHE A 84 11.11 15.45 12.93
N PHE A 85 10.09 16.26 12.64
CA PHE A 85 9.31 16.96 13.66
C PHE A 85 8.45 15.99 14.46
N GLU A 86 8.17 16.31 15.72
CA GLU A 86 7.48 15.40 16.64
C GLU A 86 6.04 15.04 16.24
N SER A 87 5.36 15.87 15.44
CA SER A 87 4.01 15.63 14.93
C SER A 87 3.60 16.65 13.88
N THR A 88 2.55 16.34 13.11
CA THR A 88 1.87 17.26 12.17
C THR A 88 1.48 18.58 12.84
N ASN A 89 1.01 18.53 14.09
CA ASN A 89 0.65 19.73 14.86
C ASN A 89 1.87 20.59 15.19
N TYR A 90 3.00 19.96 15.53
CA TYR A 90 4.24 20.67 15.79
C TYR A 90 4.77 21.32 14.51
N THR A 91 4.74 20.60 13.38
CA THR A 91 5.11 21.14 12.07
C THR A 91 4.27 22.37 11.72
N LEU A 92 2.94 22.31 11.89
CA LEU A 92 2.06 23.46 11.67
C LEU A 92 2.37 24.64 12.59
N ALA A 93 2.70 24.38 13.86
CA ALA A 93 3.09 25.42 14.81
C ALA A 93 4.42 26.07 14.41
N TYR A 94 5.41 25.28 13.99
CA TYR A 94 6.69 25.78 13.47
C TYR A 94 6.48 26.71 12.27
N LEU A 95 5.68 26.27 11.29
CA LEU A 95 5.39 27.07 10.09
C LEU A 95 4.62 28.36 10.41
N LYS A 96 3.62 28.31 11.31
CA LYS A 96 2.86 29.50 11.74
C LYS A 96 3.77 30.52 12.42
N ASN A 97 4.50 30.08 13.46
CA ASN A 97 5.32 30.97 14.27
C ASN A 97 6.47 31.56 13.46
N GLY A 98 7.16 30.74 12.64
CA GLY A 98 8.23 31.24 11.78
C GLY A 98 7.74 32.25 10.75
N THR A 99 6.54 32.05 10.20
CA THR A 99 5.95 33.00 9.24
C THR A 99 5.57 34.32 9.93
N GLU A 100 4.93 34.24 11.09
CA GLU A 100 4.55 35.40 11.91
C GLU A 100 5.78 36.22 12.32
N ASP A 101 6.82 35.57 12.84
CA ASP A 101 8.05 36.21 13.27
C ASP A 101 8.73 37.00 12.13
N ILE A 102 8.83 36.40 10.94
CA ILE A 102 9.44 37.06 9.78
C ILE A 102 8.58 38.22 9.29
N ILE A 103 7.25 38.07 9.25
CA ILE A 103 6.35 39.17 8.86
C ILE A 103 6.47 40.36 9.82
N VAL A 104 6.45 40.09 11.12
CA VAL A 104 6.56 41.13 12.15
C VAL A 104 7.91 41.83 12.04
N LYS A 105 9.01 41.07 12.06
CA LYS A 105 10.36 41.60 12.15
C LYS A 105 10.89 42.20 10.84
N ASP A 106 10.71 41.51 9.72
CA ASP A 106 11.32 41.92 8.45
C ASP A 106 10.41 42.85 7.65
N TYR A 107 9.11 42.93 7.95
CA TYR A 107 8.16 43.79 7.22
C TYR A 107 7.50 44.85 8.11
N LEU A 108 6.78 44.47 9.17
CA LEU A 108 5.99 45.43 9.97
C LEU A 108 6.87 46.38 10.79
N GLU A 109 7.95 45.91 11.41
CA GLU A 109 8.91 46.76 12.12
C GLU A 109 9.53 47.79 11.17
N ASN A 110 9.95 47.37 9.97
CA ASN A 110 10.51 48.25 8.95
C ASN A 110 9.50 49.30 8.47
N VAL A 111 8.23 48.91 8.24
CA VAL A 111 7.18 49.88 7.88
C VAL A 111 6.91 50.87 9.01
N SER A 112 6.90 50.41 10.26
CA SER A 112 6.72 51.27 11.43
C SER A 112 7.85 52.28 11.59
N GLU A 113 9.09 51.88 11.35
CA GLU A 113 10.26 52.78 11.38
C GLU A 113 10.15 53.85 10.27
N GLU A 114 9.85 53.45 9.04
CA GLU A 114 9.65 54.37 7.92
C GLU A 114 8.54 55.40 8.20
N TYR A 115 7.44 54.97 8.80
CA TYR A 115 6.32 55.87 9.09
C TYR A 115 6.62 56.78 10.28
N SER A 116 7.37 56.29 11.27
CA SER A 116 7.89 57.08 12.38
C SER A 116 8.79 58.21 11.88
N ASN A 117 9.65 57.95 10.90
CA ASN A 117 10.50 58.97 10.25
C ASN A 117 9.67 60.04 9.51
N LEU A 118 8.47 59.69 9.05
CA LEU A 118 7.51 60.60 8.42
C LEU A 118 6.60 61.32 9.43
N GLY A 119 6.72 61.04 10.73
CA GLY A 119 5.95 61.66 11.80
C GLY A 119 4.60 61.00 12.08
N TYR A 120 4.49 59.69 11.88
CA TYR A 120 3.31 58.88 12.21
C TYR A 120 3.70 57.80 13.23
N ALA A 121 2.85 57.54 14.21
CA ALA A 121 3.00 56.40 15.12
C ALA A 121 2.13 55.24 14.64
N ILE A 122 2.66 54.01 14.65
CA ILE A 122 1.91 52.79 14.34
C ILE A 122 1.97 51.83 15.53
N ASP A 123 0.80 51.39 16.00
CA ASP A 123 0.65 50.19 16.83
C ASP A 123 0.10 49.06 15.93
N TYR A 124 0.65 47.85 16.01
CA TYR A 124 0.22 46.74 15.16
C TYR A 124 0.34 45.39 15.89
N ASN A 125 -0.43 44.41 15.40
CA ASN A 125 -0.32 43.01 15.79
C ASN A 125 -0.70 42.15 14.58
N PHE A 126 0.08 41.12 14.29
CA PHE A 126 -0.17 40.18 13.20
C PHE A 126 -0.10 38.77 13.76
N SER A 127 -1.08 37.94 13.44
CA SER A 127 -1.08 36.54 13.89
C SER A 127 -1.61 35.60 12.82
N MET A 128 -0.91 34.49 12.63
CA MET A 128 -1.36 33.40 11.76
C MET A 128 -2.41 32.54 12.48
N THR A 129 -3.64 32.53 11.99
CA THR A 129 -4.74 31.79 12.64
C THR A 129 -4.77 30.34 12.17
N ASN A 130 -4.68 30.13 10.86
CA ASN A 130 -4.74 28.79 10.29
C ASN A 130 -3.88 28.59 9.04
N ILE A 131 -3.46 27.34 8.84
CA ILE A 131 -2.79 26.89 7.62
C ILE A 131 -3.52 25.63 7.19
N THR A 132 -4.05 25.62 5.98
CA THR A 132 -4.77 24.48 5.41
C THR A 132 -4.22 24.16 4.03
N MET A 133 -3.96 22.89 3.72
CA MET A 133 -3.71 22.50 2.34
C MET A 133 -5.03 22.52 1.58
N VAL A 134 -5.01 23.20 0.44
CA VAL A 134 -6.09 23.13 -0.54
C VAL A 134 -5.89 21.92 -1.43
N ASP A 135 -4.64 21.72 -1.81
CA ASP A 135 -4.15 20.73 -2.76
C ASP A 135 -2.70 20.41 -2.34
N GLY A 136 -2.09 19.32 -2.84
CA GLY A 136 -0.79 18.83 -2.36
C GLY A 136 0.37 19.85 -2.39
N PHE A 137 0.18 21.00 -3.04
CA PHE A 137 1.20 22.04 -3.22
C PHE A 137 0.72 23.47 -2.87
N THR A 138 -0.56 23.65 -2.59
CA THR A 138 -1.16 24.97 -2.36
C THR A 138 -1.73 25.05 -0.96
N PHE A 139 -1.22 26.01 -0.20
CA PHE A 139 -1.67 26.30 1.15
C PHE A 139 -2.56 27.53 1.17
N LYS A 140 -3.67 27.44 1.89
CA LYS A 140 -4.48 28.59 2.32
C LYS A 140 -4.01 29.03 3.70
N LEU A 141 -3.56 30.27 3.76
CA LEU A 141 -2.94 30.92 4.90
C LEU A 141 -3.94 31.94 5.48
N ASP A 142 -4.60 31.60 6.59
CA ASP A 142 -5.53 32.50 7.28
C ASP A 142 -4.78 33.32 8.34
N TYR A 143 -5.04 34.63 8.38
CA TYR A 143 -4.36 35.56 9.29
C TYR A 143 -5.28 36.65 9.82
N ASP A 144 -4.91 37.18 10.99
CA ASP A 144 -5.49 38.38 11.59
C ASP A 144 -4.43 39.49 11.66
N LEU A 145 -4.79 40.68 11.20
CA LEU A 145 -3.97 41.90 11.26
C LEU A 145 -4.75 42.99 11.99
N TYR A 146 -4.20 43.45 13.10
CA TYR A 146 -4.59 44.68 13.76
C TYR A 146 -3.56 45.76 13.49
N TYR A 147 -4.01 46.98 13.17
CA TYR A 147 -3.12 48.13 13.19
C TYR A 147 -3.87 49.41 13.54
N LYS A 148 -3.10 50.38 14.04
CA LYS A 148 -3.54 51.72 14.37
C LYS A 148 -2.47 52.73 13.98
N ILE A 149 -2.81 53.66 13.09
CA ILE A 149 -1.91 54.73 12.61
C ILE A 149 -2.40 56.07 13.16
N GLN A 150 -1.51 56.81 13.82
CA GLN A 150 -1.78 58.13 14.38
C GLN A 150 -0.85 59.20 13.80
N GLY A 151 -1.43 60.26 13.22
CA GLY A 151 -0.70 61.43 12.73
C GLY A 151 -0.48 62.51 13.79
N ASN A 152 0.44 63.44 13.50
CA ASN A 152 0.82 64.55 14.40
C ASN A 152 -0.34 65.45 14.88
N LYS A 153 -1.43 65.57 14.12
CA LYS A 153 -2.62 66.36 14.50
C LYS A 153 -3.74 65.54 15.14
N GLY A 154 -3.47 64.30 15.53
CA GLY A 154 -4.43 63.42 16.20
C GLY A 154 -5.45 62.76 15.26
N VAL A 155 -5.22 62.78 13.94
CA VAL A 155 -5.98 61.94 13.00
C VAL A 155 -5.55 60.49 13.20
N ILE A 156 -6.52 59.60 13.40
CA ILE A 156 -6.30 58.19 13.73
C ILE A 156 -7.08 57.31 12.75
N LYS A 157 -6.45 56.24 12.28
CA LYS A 157 -7.08 55.12 11.56
C LYS A 157 -6.75 53.84 12.32
N GLU A 158 -7.75 53.00 12.56
CA GLU A 158 -7.64 51.75 13.30
C GLU A 158 -8.51 50.70 12.60
N GLU A 159 -7.93 49.55 12.30
CA GLU A 159 -8.61 48.46 11.59
C GLU A 159 -8.23 47.10 12.19
N ASN A 160 -9.16 46.16 12.11
CA ASN A 160 -8.95 44.74 12.40
C ASN A 160 -9.36 43.94 11.17
N ILE A 161 -8.42 43.22 10.59
CA ILE A 161 -8.60 42.50 9.32
C ILE A 161 -8.37 41.02 9.57
N SER A 162 -9.40 40.22 9.33
CA SER A 162 -9.28 38.77 9.21
C SER A 162 -9.38 38.42 7.73
N SER A 163 -8.30 37.89 7.16
CA SER A 163 -8.21 37.59 5.73
C SER A 163 -7.39 36.33 5.49
N PHE A 164 -7.18 36.00 4.22
CA PHE A 164 -6.39 34.84 3.81
C PHE A 164 -5.60 35.12 2.54
N GLN A 165 -4.53 34.36 2.34
CA GLN A 165 -3.78 34.30 1.09
C GLN A 165 -3.54 32.85 0.66
N TYR A 166 -3.38 32.64 -0.63
CA TYR A 166 -2.91 31.36 -1.14
C TYR A 166 -1.41 31.42 -1.41
N SER A 167 -0.72 30.36 -1.01
CA SER A 167 0.69 30.16 -1.28
C SER A 167 0.89 28.80 -1.93
N THR A 168 1.21 28.82 -3.22
CA THR A 168 1.73 27.63 -3.92
C THR A 168 3.23 27.56 -3.71
N VAL A 169 3.74 26.36 -3.44
CA VAL A 169 5.17 26.13 -3.21
C VAL A 169 5.98 26.46 -4.48
N LYS A 170 7.03 27.30 -4.38
CA LYS A 170 7.70 27.91 -5.57
C LYS A 170 9.16 27.50 -5.85
N THR A 171 9.91 26.86 -4.96
CA THR A 171 11.36 26.63 -5.17
C THR A 171 11.82 25.18 -4.97
N VAL A 172 12.22 24.51 -6.06
CA VAL A 172 13.56 23.94 -6.38
C VAL A 172 14.38 23.29 -5.24
N LEU A 173 13.73 22.58 -4.33
CA LEU A 173 14.07 21.17 -4.09
C LEU A 173 13.05 20.36 -4.91
N ASP A 174 13.15 20.44 -6.24
CA ASP A 174 12.10 20.01 -7.19
C ASP A 174 11.89 18.48 -7.12
N ALA A 175 10.92 18.07 -6.30
CA ALA A 175 10.46 16.71 -6.01
C ALA A 175 11.43 15.88 -5.15
N TYR A 176 11.07 15.88 -3.86
CA TYR A 176 11.52 15.09 -2.72
C TYR A 176 13.02 14.93 -2.49
N HIS A 177 13.46 15.49 -1.37
CA HIS A 177 14.39 14.82 -0.47
C HIS A 177 13.75 14.81 0.92
N TYR A 178 13.23 13.69 1.40
CA TYR A 178 13.06 13.50 2.84
C TYR A 178 13.88 12.28 3.24
N VAL A 179 14.55 12.40 4.38
CA VAL A 179 15.54 11.42 4.82
C VAL A 179 14.81 10.38 5.67
N LYS A 180 14.01 9.52 5.03
CA LYS A 180 13.58 8.30 5.72
C LYS A 180 14.61 7.20 5.44
N PRO A 181 15.18 6.54 6.47
CA PRO A 181 16.19 5.53 6.24
C PRO A 181 15.67 4.41 5.36
N THR A 182 16.36 4.18 4.25
CA THR A 182 16.28 2.91 3.54
C THR A 182 17.06 1.88 4.35
N TYR A 183 16.47 0.73 4.59
CA TYR A 183 17.19 -0.37 5.22
C TYR A 183 17.60 -1.34 4.14
N VAL A 184 18.90 -1.65 4.05
CA VAL A 184 19.44 -2.56 3.04
C VAL A 184 20.11 -3.72 3.75
N GLY A 185 19.76 -4.92 3.31
CA GLY A 185 20.35 -6.17 3.76
C GLY A 185 20.71 -7.04 2.57
N GLU A 186 21.26 -8.21 2.87
CA GLU A 186 21.65 -9.20 1.87
C GLU A 186 20.99 -10.54 2.22
N ILE A 187 20.55 -11.25 1.20
CA ILE A 187 20.08 -12.63 1.27
C ILE A 187 21.02 -13.46 0.41
N VAL A 188 21.68 -14.43 1.00
CA VAL A 188 22.58 -15.34 0.30
C VAL A 188 21.83 -16.61 -0.04
N ILE A 189 21.70 -16.89 -1.33
CA ILE A 189 21.01 -18.09 -1.84
C ILE A 189 22.04 -19.08 -2.35
N THR A 190 22.02 -20.30 -1.84
CA THR A 190 22.95 -21.38 -2.21
C THR A 190 22.24 -22.42 -3.06
N ASN A 191 22.67 -22.58 -4.32
CA ASN A 191 22.22 -23.66 -5.19
C ASN A 191 23.18 -24.86 -5.13
N SER A 192 22.72 -25.94 -4.49
CA SER A 192 23.47 -27.20 -4.36
C SER A 192 23.32 -28.16 -5.54
N ASN A 193 22.48 -27.84 -6.53
CA ASN A 193 22.24 -28.69 -7.69
C ASN A 193 23.47 -28.75 -8.62
N PRO A 194 23.65 -29.82 -9.39
CA PRO A 194 24.75 -29.91 -10.35
C PRO A 194 24.61 -28.95 -11.54
N LYS A 195 23.43 -28.36 -11.74
CA LYS A 195 23.09 -27.47 -12.85
C LYS A 195 22.64 -26.10 -12.33
N GLU A 196 22.85 -25.10 -13.17
CA GLU A 196 22.25 -23.77 -13.01
C GLU A 196 20.72 -23.87 -13.08
N LEU A 197 20.03 -23.12 -12.22
CA LEU A 197 18.57 -22.97 -12.24
C LEU A 197 18.25 -21.54 -12.71
N THR A 198 17.22 -21.39 -13.54
CA THR A 198 16.84 -20.09 -14.13
C THR A 198 15.38 -19.79 -13.88
N ASP A 199 15.08 -18.53 -13.56
CA ASP A 199 13.76 -18.04 -13.16
C ASP A 199 13.13 -19.00 -12.13
N PHE A 200 13.88 -19.29 -11.07
CA PHE A 200 13.56 -20.34 -10.09
C PHE A 200 13.01 -19.73 -8.80
N GLN A 201 11.96 -20.33 -8.25
CA GLN A 201 11.29 -19.88 -7.04
C GLN A 201 12.04 -20.36 -5.80
N VAL A 202 12.47 -19.44 -4.93
CA VAL A 202 13.23 -19.71 -3.71
C VAL A 202 12.43 -19.23 -2.50
N ARG A 203 12.25 -20.10 -1.51
CA ARG A 203 11.65 -19.77 -0.22
C ARG A 203 12.68 -19.08 0.67
N VAL A 204 12.28 -17.97 1.29
CA VAL A 204 13.08 -17.18 2.24
C VAL A 204 12.27 -17.03 3.52
N VAL A 205 12.89 -17.35 4.64
CA VAL A 205 12.25 -17.29 5.96
C VAL A 205 12.91 -16.19 6.79
N PHE A 206 12.08 -15.24 7.21
CA PHE A 206 12.44 -14.18 8.14
C PHE A 206 11.97 -14.55 9.54
N ASN A 207 12.76 -14.18 10.54
CA ASN A 207 12.44 -14.31 11.95
C ASN A 207 13.21 -13.26 12.76
N ASN A 208 12.92 -13.15 14.05
CA ASN A 208 13.55 -12.15 14.92
C ASN A 208 15.07 -12.29 15.09
N ASP A 209 15.67 -13.43 14.73
CA ASP A 209 17.13 -13.59 14.74
C ASP A 209 17.79 -12.98 13.50
N ASN A 210 17.08 -12.88 12.38
CA ASN A 210 17.64 -12.46 11.08
C ASN A 210 17.02 -11.18 10.49
N PHE A 211 15.88 -10.73 11.00
CA PHE A 211 15.15 -9.56 10.54
C PHE A 211 14.56 -8.76 11.70
N ASP A 212 14.71 -7.44 11.66
CA ASP A 212 14.08 -6.53 12.62
C ASP A 212 12.77 -6.02 12.04
N TYR A 213 11.66 -6.59 12.49
CA TYR A 213 10.32 -6.25 12.00
C TYR A 213 9.90 -4.81 12.30
N SER A 214 10.53 -4.12 13.25
CA SER A 214 10.25 -2.70 13.48
C SER A 214 10.65 -1.81 12.27
N ILE A 215 11.55 -2.31 11.42
CA ILE A 215 11.91 -1.66 10.15
C ILE A 215 10.73 -1.68 9.19
N ASP A 216 10.09 -2.83 9.05
CA ASP A 216 8.97 -3.04 8.12
C ASP A 216 7.84 -3.86 8.77
N PRO A 217 6.97 -3.24 9.59
CA PRO A 217 5.97 -3.98 10.36
C PRO A 217 4.98 -4.77 9.50
N THR A 218 4.69 -4.29 8.29
CA THR A 218 3.71 -4.90 7.38
C THR A 218 4.35 -5.61 6.19
N GLY A 219 5.68 -5.54 6.01
CA GLY A 219 6.36 -6.12 4.84
C GLY A 219 6.09 -5.40 3.50
N GLU A 220 5.20 -4.42 3.46
CA GLU A 220 4.80 -3.70 2.25
C GLU A 220 5.95 -2.87 1.65
N GLY A 221 6.91 -2.43 2.46
CA GLY A 221 8.06 -1.66 1.97
C GLY A 221 9.13 -2.49 1.28
N LEU A 222 9.05 -3.83 1.31
CA LEU A 222 10.13 -4.70 0.87
C LEU A 222 10.32 -4.71 -0.66
N ARG A 223 11.58 -4.72 -1.09
CA ARG A 223 12.03 -4.83 -2.48
C ARG A 223 13.27 -5.71 -2.56
N PHE A 224 13.42 -6.42 -3.66
CA PHE A 224 14.51 -7.37 -3.87
C PHE A 224 15.20 -7.10 -5.20
N TYR A 225 16.54 -7.09 -5.19
CA TYR A 225 17.35 -6.83 -6.36
C TYR A 225 18.51 -7.81 -6.47
N ASP A 226 18.83 -8.23 -7.69
CA ASP A 226 20.01 -9.07 -7.95
C ASP A 226 21.31 -8.26 -7.88
N GLU A 227 22.45 -8.95 -8.01
CA GLU A 227 23.80 -8.35 -8.01
C GLU A 227 24.01 -7.28 -9.10
N ASN A 228 23.18 -7.27 -10.15
CA ASN A 228 23.23 -6.31 -11.26
C ASN A 228 22.24 -5.14 -11.07
N GLY A 229 21.47 -5.13 -9.98
CA GLY A 229 20.43 -4.13 -9.72
C GLY A 229 19.12 -4.38 -10.46
N ASN A 230 18.89 -5.59 -10.99
CA ASN A 230 17.61 -5.94 -11.60
C ASN A 230 16.60 -6.32 -10.51
N TYR A 231 15.36 -5.89 -10.69
CA TYR A 231 14.25 -6.26 -9.80
C TYR A 231 14.02 -7.78 -9.80
N VAL A 232 13.83 -8.34 -8.61
CA VAL A 232 13.50 -9.75 -8.36
C VAL A 232 12.06 -9.83 -7.85
N PRO A 233 11.12 -10.39 -8.63
CA PRO A 233 9.74 -10.54 -8.18
C PRO A 233 9.65 -11.38 -6.91
N TYR A 234 8.73 -11.00 -6.04
CA TYR A 234 8.48 -11.69 -4.78
C TYR A 234 7.00 -11.85 -4.46
N TRP A 235 6.70 -12.75 -3.52
CA TRP A 235 5.38 -12.93 -2.93
C TRP A 235 5.53 -13.22 -1.44
N ILE A 236 4.82 -12.46 -0.63
CA ILE A 236 4.71 -12.66 0.81
C ILE A 236 3.57 -13.66 1.03
N GLU A 237 3.94 -14.85 1.50
CA GLU A 237 3.01 -15.93 1.83
C GLU A 237 2.49 -15.81 3.27
N LEU A 238 3.39 -15.46 4.19
CA LEU A 238 3.10 -15.26 5.60
C LEU A 238 3.88 -14.03 6.07
N TRP A 239 3.20 -13.13 6.77
CA TRP A 239 3.84 -12.02 7.49
C TRP A 239 3.35 -11.98 8.93
N ASP A 240 4.10 -12.61 9.83
CA ASP A 240 3.73 -12.67 11.25
C ASP A 240 4.55 -11.66 12.07
N TYR A 241 3.97 -10.49 12.28
CA TYR A 241 4.49 -9.48 13.20
C TYR A 241 3.39 -9.00 14.14
N SER A 242 3.65 -9.05 15.45
CA SER A 242 2.86 -8.34 16.44
C SER A 242 3.78 -7.64 17.43
N ASP A 243 3.39 -6.43 17.86
CA ASP A 243 4.17 -5.64 18.83
C ASP A 243 4.35 -6.36 20.19
N ASP A 244 3.54 -7.40 20.46
CA ASP A 244 3.49 -8.12 21.74
C ASP A 244 4.24 -9.48 21.73
N ASP A 245 4.52 -10.07 20.55
CA ASP A 245 5.19 -11.38 20.42
C ASP A 245 6.59 -11.28 19.78
N ASN A 246 7.59 -11.80 20.49
CA ASN A 246 9.00 -11.82 20.05
C ASN A 246 9.37 -13.08 19.24
N ASP A 247 8.41 -13.80 18.66
CA ASP A 247 8.64 -15.07 17.93
C ASP A 247 8.03 -15.08 16.50
N GLY A 248 7.84 -13.92 15.88
CA GLY A 248 7.30 -13.78 14.52
C GLY A 248 8.13 -14.52 13.45
N THR A 249 7.45 -15.23 12.56
CA THR A 249 8.03 -15.93 11.40
C THR A 249 7.33 -15.50 10.11
N SER A 250 8.08 -15.01 9.13
CA SER A 250 7.52 -14.61 7.82
C SER A 250 8.13 -15.41 6.68
N ILE A 251 7.30 -15.77 5.71
CA ILE A 251 7.69 -16.57 4.55
C ILE A 251 7.51 -15.74 3.29
N VAL A 252 8.59 -15.57 2.54
CA VAL A 252 8.61 -14.83 1.27
C VAL A 252 9.23 -15.70 0.18
N TRP A 253 8.59 -15.73 -0.98
CA TRP A 253 9.08 -16.42 -2.16
C TRP A 253 9.67 -15.44 -3.15
N LEU A 254 10.87 -15.72 -3.65
CA LEU A 254 11.57 -14.92 -4.65
C LEU A 254 11.69 -15.68 -5.97
N LYS A 255 11.47 -15.04 -7.12
CA LYS A 255 11.80 -15.63 -8.44
C LYS A 255 13.15 -15.14 -8.92
N VAL A 256 14.18 -15.92 -8.61
CA VAL A 256 15.57 -15.55 -8.93
C VAL A 256 15.86 -15.89 -10.39
N PRO A 257 16.25 -14.89 -11.24
CA PRO A 257 16.47 -15.12 -12.66
C PRO A 257 17.60 -16.11 -12.96
N ASN A 258 18.66 -16.09 -12.16
CA ASN A 258 19.80 -16.99 -12.32
C ASN A 258 20.37 -17.45 -10.97
N LEU A 259 20.40 -18.77 -10.77
CA LEU A 259 21.06 -19.46 -9.67
C LEU A 259 22.14 -20.41 -10.22
N PRO A 260 23.39 -19.94 -10.43
CA PRO A 260 24.53 -20.80 -10.76
C PRO A 260 24.83 -21.79 -9.63
N LYS A 261 25.69 -22.78 -9.87
CA LYS A 261 26.18 -23.73 -8.83
C LYS A 261 27.19 -23.06 -7.88
N LYS A 262 26.76 -22.01 -7.21
CA LYS A 262 27.48 -21.25 -6.17
C LYS A 262 26.46 -20.35 -5.48
N ASP A 263 26.93 -19.59 -4.51
CA ASP A 263 26.12 -18.60 -3.83
C ASP A 263 25.80 -17.42 -4.77
N THR A 264 24.55 -16.98 -4.70
CA THR A 264 24.00 -15.77 -5.34
C THR A 264 23.54 -14.82 -4.26
N THR A 265 23.91 -13.55 -4.36
CA THR A 265 23.46 -12.53 -3.40
C THR A 265 22.28 -11.76 -3.95
N ILE A 266 21.20 -11.66 -3.16
CA ILE A 266 20.05 -10.80 -3.41
C ILE A 266 20.06 -9.67 -2.39
N SER A 267 19.97 -8.43 -2.84
CA SER A 267 19.81 -7.28 -1.97
C SER A 267 18.34 -7.16 -1.56
N ILE A 268 18.07 -7.05 -0.27
CA ILE A 268 16.75 -6.70 0.27
C ILE A 268 16.75 -5.23 0.68
N ILE A 269 15.71 -4.50 0.33
CA ILE A 269 15.57 -3.08 0.59
C ILE A 269 14.18 -2.85 1.19
N SER A 270 14.08 -2.19 2.35
CA SER A 270 12.82 -1.59 2.79
C SER A 270 12.77 -0.15 2.30
N THR A 271 11.83 0.11 1.40
CA THR A 271 11.62 1.38 0.72
C THR A 271 10.56 2.22 1.40
N TYR A 272 10.54 3.50 1.04
CA TYR A 272 9.48 4.41 1.45
C TYR A 272 9.05 5.29 0.25
N PRO A 273 7.74 5.56 0.05
CA PRO A 273 6.60 5.05 0.84
C PRO A 273 6.48 3.52 0.78
N LYS A 274 5.96 2.91 1.86
CA LYS A 274 5.77 1.45 1.93
C LYS A 274 4.54 1.08 1.10
N ILE A 275 4.76 0.44 -0.03
CA ILE A 275 3.69 0.02 -0.95
C ILE A 275 3.98 -1.42 -1.33
N SER A 276 3.07 -2.35 -1.03
CA SER A 276 3.29 -3.75 -1.37
C SER A 276 3.47 -3.95 -2.89
N GLU A 277 4.55 -4.64 -3.27
CA GLU A 277 4.79 -5.14 -4.63
C GLU A 277 4.72 -6.68 -4.70
N SER A 278 4.31 -7.32 -3.60
CA SER A 278 4.09 -8.75 -3.48
C SER A 278 3.11 -9.23 -4.56
N ASN A 279 3.54 -10.17 -5.42
CA ASN A 279 2.69 -10.72 -6.47
C ASN A 279 3.12 -12.14 -6.87
N GLY A 280 2.37 -13.14 -6.38
CA GLY A 280 2.63 -14.54 -6.69
C GLY A 280 2.51 -14.91 -8.18
N ASN A 281 1.70 -14.19 -8.97
CA ASN A 281 1.59 -14.42 -10.42
C ASN A 281 2.89 -14.10 -11.17
N LEU A 282 3.74 -13.21 -10.62
CA LEU A 282 5.05 -12.93 -11.19
C LEU A 282 6.09 -13.96 -10.72
N VAL A 283 5.88 -14.57 -9.55
CA VAL A 283 6.82 -15.53 -8.94
C VAL A 283 6.65 -16.93 -9.53
N PHE A 284 5.45 -17.47 -9.49
CA PHE A 284 5.17 -18.86 -9.82
C PHE A 284 4.80 -19.07 -11.30
N GLU A 285 4.77 -20.33 -11.75
CA GLU A 285 4.41 -20.69 -13.12
C GLU A 285 2.88 -20.74 -13.30
N MET A 286 2.18 -21.12 -12.23
CA MET A 286 0.74 -20.94 -12.05
C MET A 286 0.51 -20.56 -10.59
N PHE A 287 -0.44 -19.67 -10.34
CA PHE A 287 -0.63 -19.09 -9.00
C PHE A 287 -2.07 -18.66 -8.77
N ASP A 288 -2.59 -18.95 -7.59
CA ASP A 288 -3.79 -18.35 -7.04
C ASP A 288 -3.84 -18.43 -5.51
N ASP A 289 -3.72 -17.29 -4.84
CA ASP A 289 -3.97 -17.08 -3.41
C ASP A 289 -5.43 -16.65 -3.13
N PHE A 290 -6.28 -16.58 -4.17
CA PHE A 290 -7.69 -16.23 -4.06
C PHE A 290 -7.99 -14.84 -3.46
N GLU A 291 -6.99 -13.94 -3.43
CA GLU A 291 -7.17 -12.55 -2.98
C GLU A 291 -7.79 -11.65 -4.07
N ASP A 292 -7.63 -12.00 -5.35
CA ASP A 292 -8.30 -11.28 -6.45
C ASP A 292 -9.78 -11.69 -6.53
N SER A 293 -10.67 -10.72 -6.35
CA SER A 293 -12.11 -10.84 -6.52
C SER A 293 -12.58 -11.56 -7.81
N ASN A 294 -11.77 -11.61 -8.87
CA ASN A 294 -12.11 -12.27 -10.14
C ASN A 294 -11.32 -13.56 -10.41
N SER A 295 -10.50 -14.06 -9.47
CA SER A 295 -9.69 -15.27 -9.68
C SER A 295 -10.53 -16.51 -10.05
N ILE A 296 -11.64 -16.76 -9.35
CA ILE A 296 -12.53 -17.91 -9.62
C ILE A 296 -13.07 -17.91 -11.06
N GLU A 297 -13.32 -16.73 -11.65
CA GLU A 297 -13.86 -16.62 -13.02
C GLU A 297 -12.77 -16.54 -14.11
N SER A 298 -11.56 -16.11 -13.76
CA SER A 298 -10.47 -15.84 -14.71
C SER A 298 -9.43 -16.96 -14.78
N LYS A 299 -9.15 -17.61 -13.65
CA LYS A 299 -8.14 -18.67 -13.52
C LYS A 299 -8.74 -20.07 -13.42
N TRP A 300 -10.02 -20.17 -13.06
CA TRP A 300 -10.71 -21.44 -12.86
C TRP A 300 -11.98 -21.56 -13.70
N ASN A 301 -12.25 -22.76 -14.18
CA ASN A 301 -13.51 -23.12 -14.81
C ASN A 301 -14.31 -23.95 -13.81
N ILE A 302 -15.41 -23.39 -13.29
CA ILE A 302 -16.32 -24.13 -12.43
C ILE A 302 -17.10 -25.14 -13.28
N TYR A 303 -16.91 -26.42 -13.00
CA TYR A 303 -17.68 -27.49 -13.63
C TYR A 303 -18.79 -28.03 -12.73
N ARG A 304 -18.56 -28.03 -11.40
CA ARG A 304 -19.54 -28.53 -10.44
C ARG A 304 -19.34 -27.94 -9.05
N GLY A 305 -20.45 -27.67 -8.37
CA GLY A 305 -20.46 -26.98 -7.08
C GLY A 305 -20.65 -25.48 -7.24
N ASN A 306 -20.98 -24.82 -6.13
CA ASN A 306 -21.05 -23.36 -6.04
C ASN A 306 -19.79 -22.91 -5.31
N TRP A 307 -18.93 -22.17 -6.00
CA TRP A 307 -17.64 -21.72 -5.49
C TRP A 307 -17.71 -20.22 -5.21
N GLU A 308 -17.31 -19.84 -4.00
CA GLU A 308 -17.42 -18.47 -3.50
C GLU A 308 -16.16 -18.12 -2.69
N TYR A 309 -15.89 -16.84 -2.49
CA TYR A 309 -14.85 -16.41 -1.56
C TYR A 309 -15.40 -16.40 -0.13
N ASP A 310 -14.56 -16.78 0.82
CA ASP A 310 -14.82 -16.68 2.26
C ASP A 310 -13.63 -16.01 2.95
N SER A 311 -13.79 -15.56 4.19
CA SER A 311 -12.67 -15.02 4.96
C SER A 311 -11.68 -16.12 5.32
N SER A 312 -10.38 -15.86 5.17
CA SER A 312 -9.36 -16.81 5.60
C SER A 312 -9.37 -16.98 7.13
N SER A 313 -9.28 -18.23 7.54
CA SER A 313 -9.14 -18.66 8.94
C SER A 313 -7.88 -19.50 9.15
N ASN A 314 -6.98 -19.53 8.18
CA ASN A 314 -5.71 -20.22 8.29
C ASN A 314 -4.67 -19.37 9.05
N ILE A 315 -3.52 -19.97 9.38
CA ILE A 315 -2.45 -19.28 10.13
C ILE A 315 -1.71 -18.21 9.33
N PHE A 316 -1.95 -18.12 8.01
CA PHE A 316 -1.34 -17.11 7.14
C PHE A 316 -2.17 -15.82 7.06
N SER A 317 -3.42 -15.85 7.53
CA SER A 317 -4.34 -14.72 7.52
C SER A 317 -3.84 -13.56 8.38
N ASP A 318 -3.62 -12.41 7.75
CA ASP A 318 -3.35 -11.12 8.38
C ASP A 318 -4.26 -10.04 7.76
N GLY A 319 -4.38 -8.87 8.39
CA GLY A 319 -5.14 -7.74 7.86
C GLY A 319 -4.62 -7.21 6.51
N VAL A 320 -3.40 -7.56 6.11
CA VAL A 320 -2.76 -7.14 4.86
C VAL A 320 -2.69 -8.26 3.81
N TYR A 321 -2.38 -9.49 4.22
CA TYR A 321 -2.16 -10.63 3.33
C TYR A 321 -3.07 -11.81 3.67
N ASN A 322 -3.39 -12.64 2.66
CA ASN A 322 -4.13 -13.89 2.83
C ASN A 322 -5.51 -13.68 3.53
N THR A 323 -6.26 -12.66 3.12
CA THR A 323 -7.55 -12.30 3.75
C THR A 323 -8.72 -13.16 3.26
N HIS A 324 -8.58 -13.80 2.11
CA HIS A 324 -9.62 -14.59 1.47
C HIS A 324 -9.18 -16.05 1.27
N VAL A 325 -10.16 -16.93 1.19
CA VAL A 325 -10.00 -18.31 0.72
C VAL A 325 -11.11 -18.58 -0.29
N VAL A 326 -10.95 -19.61 -1.11
CA VAL A 326 -12.07 -20.12 -1.91
C VAL A 326 -12.76 -21.25 -1.18
N THR A 327 -14.08 -21.27 -1.20
CA THR A 327 -14.89 -22.33 -0.61
C THR A 327 -15.91 -22.90 -1.58
N CYS A 328 -16.25 -24.18 -1.40
CA CYS A 328 -17.46 -24.77 -1.95
C CYS A 328 -18.31 -25.32 -0.80
N GLN A 329 -19.28 -24.52 -0.36
CA GLN A 329 -20.23 -24.91 0.68
C GLN A 329 -21.31 -25.84 0.12
N ASN A 330 -21.77 -26.80 0.93
CA ASN A 330 -22.73 -27.83 0.52
C ASN A 330 -22.32 -28.54 -0.78
N ALA A 331 -21.03 -28.86 -0.90
CA ALA A 331 -20.42 -29.35 -2.12
C ALA A 331 -21.12 -30.65 -2.62
N PRO A 332 -21.64 -30.64 -3.86
CA PRO A 332 -22.51 -31.70 -4.36
C PRO A 332 -21.73 -32.86 -4.98
N ALA A 333 -21.52 -34.00 -4.32
CA ALA A 333 -20.61 -35.08 -4.79
C ALA A 333 -19.38 -34.51 -5.52
N VAL A 334 -18.69 -35.17 -6.44
CA VAL A 334 -17.53 -34.68 -7.22
C VAL A 334 -17.53 -33.17 -7.62
N ALA A 335 -17.32 -32.25 -6.68
CA ALA A 335 -17.40 -30.81 -6.85
C ALA A 335 -16.02 -30.32 -7.17
N ARG A 336 -15.90 -29.42 -8.14
CA ARG A 336 -14.61 -29.08 -8.69
C ARG A 336 -14.61 -27.84 -9.57
N MET A 337 -13.43 -27.29 -9.66
CA MET A 337 -13.04 -26.32 -10.64
C MET A 337 -11.69 -26.74 -11.25
N ILE A 338 -11.54 -26.49 -12.56
CA ILE A 338 -10.36 -26.89 -13.33
C ILE A 338 -9.63 -25.63 -13.77
N SER A 339 -8.31 -25.60 -13.67
CA SER A 339 -7.51 -24.46 -14.10
C SER A 339 -7.80 -24.10 -15.56
N VAL A 340 -7.91 -22.81 -15.87
CA VAL A 340 -8.10 -22.29 -17.25
C VAL A 340 -6.82 -22.46 -18.05
N SER A 341 -5.69 -22.15 -17.44
CA SER A 341 -4.36 -22.33 -18.01
C SER A 341 -3.85 -23.75 -17.76
N ASN A 342 -2.94 -24.19 -18.62
CA ASN A 342 -2.24 -25.46 -18.48
C ASN A 342 -0.77 -25.28 -18.11
N ILE A 343 -0.21 -26.29 -17.44
CA ILE A 343 1.22 -26.35 -17.18
C ILE A 343 1.96 -26.84 -18.43
N SER A 344 3.11 -26.21 -18.71
CA SER A 344 3.99 -26.61 -19.83
C SER A 344 5.26 -27.35 -19.38
N LEU A 345 5.52 -27.40 -18.08
CA LEU A 345 6.65 -28.07 -17.48
C LEU A 345 6.46 -29.59 -17.47
N SER A 346 7.57 -30.31 -17.65
CA SER A 346 7.64 -31.77 -17.43
C SER A 346 7.89 -32.11 -15.97
N ASP A 347 8.75 -31.32 -15.32
CA ASP A 347 9.14 -31.49 -13.92
C ASP A 347 8.74 -30.25 -13.12
N TYR A 348 7.90 -30.43 -12.10
CA TYR A 348 7.38 -29.33 -11.28
C TYR A 348 6.92 -29.81 -9.91
N VAL A 349 6.75 -28.85 -9.00
CA VAL A 349 6.11 -29.04 -7.70
C VAL A 349 4.84 -28.19 -7.68
N VAL A 350 3.76 -28.77 -7.18
CA VAL A 350 2.49 -28.07 -6.93
C VAL A 350 2.13 -28.19 -5.47
N GLU A 351 1.72 -27.07 -4.90
CA GLU A 351 1.35 -26.92 -3.49
C GLU A 351 0.00 -26.20 -3.43
N VAL A 352 -0.85 -26.65 -2.50
CA VAL A 352 -2.14 -26.00 -2.21
C VAL A 352 -2.50 -26.24 -0.76
N ASP A 353 -3.07 -25.23 -0.13
CA ASP A 353 -3.61 -25.34 1.22
C ASP A 353 -5.08 -25.74 1.13
N THR A 354 -5.50 -26.63 2.03
CA THR A 354 -6.86 -27.14 2.00
C THR A 354 -7.38 -27.54 3.37
N MET A 355 -8.67 -27.34 3.57
CA MET A 355 -9.43 -27.74 4.75
C MET A 355 -10.83 -28.20 4.31
N GLY A 356 -11.42 -29.15 5.02
CA GLY A 356 -12.80 -29.55 4.78
C GLY A 356 -13.53 -29.97 6.05
N TYR A 357 -14.86 -29.89 6.01
CA TYR A 357 -15.79 -30.33 7.04
C TYR A 357 -16.76 -31.36 6.47
N PHE A 358 -16.84 -32.53 7.10
CA PHE A 358 -17.67 -33.66 6.69
C PHE A 358 -18.56 -34.16 7.83
N ALA A 359 -19.82 -33.74 7.82
CA ALA A 359 -20.78 -34.01 8.89
C ALA A 359 -21.38 -35.44 8.87
N PHE A 360 -20.60 -36.49 8.57
CA PHE A 360 -21.09 -37.89 8.68
C PHE A 360 -20.82 -38.47 10.07
N HIS A 361 -21.86 -38.47 10.91
CA HIS A 361 -21.77 -38.79 12.34
C HIS A 361 -21.73 -40.31 12.64
N GLY A 362 -21.08 -41.11 11.79
CA GLY A 362 -21.04 -42.57 11.86
C GLY A 362 -19.65 -43.20 11.97
N VAL A 363 -18.58 -42.41 11.91
CA VAL A 363 -17.17 -42.86 11.93
C VAL A 363 -16.40 -42.10 13.00
N GLU A 364 -15.38 -42.73 13.59
CA GLU A 364 -14.65 -42.22 14.77
C GLU A 364 -13.68 -41.06 14.45
N ILE A 365 -13.29 -40.91 13.17
CA ILE A 365 -12.42 -39.84 12.64
C ILE A 365 -12.88 -39.49 11.22
N ASN A 366 -13.17 -38.22 10.94
CA ASN A 366 -13.54 -37.71 9.62
C ASN A 366 -12.34 -36.98 8.97
N PRO A 367 -11.89 -37.34 7.76
CA PRO A 367 -10.89 -36.58 7.03
C PRO A 367 -11.52 -35.35 6.32
N PRO A 368 -10.69 -34.44 5.77
CA PRO A 368 -11.15 -33.27 5.01
C PRO A 368 -11.95 -33.60 3.73
N TYR A 369 -11.66 -34.73 3.09
CA TYR A 369 -12.18 -35.16 1.76
C TYR A 369 -11.89 -34.21 0.60
N THR A 370 -10.82 -33.42 0.68
CA THR A 370 -10.41 -32.52 -0.38
C THR A 370 -9.43 -33.21 -1.33
N MET A 371 -9.39 -32.73 -2.58
CA MET A 371 -8.53 -33.28 -3.62
C MET A 371 -7.79 -32.19 -4.40
N LEU A 372 -6.51 -32.46 -4.68
CA LEU A 372 -5.73 -31.77 -5.70
C LEU A 372 -5.63 -32.66 -6.93
N GLY A 373 -6.34 -32.30 -7.99
CA GLY A 373 -6.32 -32.95 -9.29
C GLY A 373 -5.15 -32.49 -10.16
N PHE A 374 -4.55 -33.41 -10.90
CA PHE A 374 -3.44 -33.17 -11.82
C PHE A 374 -3.53 -34.04 -13.07
N PHE A 375 -2.82 -33.62 -14.12
CA PHE A 375 -2.94 -34.15 -15.48
C PHE A 375 -4.37 -34.16 -16.01
N ALA A 376 -5.18 -33.18 -15.61
CA ALA A 376 -6.55 -33.07 -16.06
C ALA A 376 -6.64 -32.66 -17.54
N ASN A 377 -7.58 -33.30 -18.23
CA ASN A 377 -7.91 -32.99 -19.61
C ASN A 377 -9.40 -32.64 -19.72
N PRO A 378 -9.73 -31.34 -19.64
CA PRO A 378 -11.10 -30.90 -19.84
C PRO A 378 -11.53 -31.31 -21.25
N GLN A 379 -12.53 -32.19 -21.34
CA GLN A 379 -13.08 -32.78 -22.57
C GLN A 379 -12.37 -34.02 -23.15
N TYR A 380 -11.58 -34.77 -22.36
CA TYR A 380 -10.87 -35.98 -22.81
C TYR A 380 -11.68 -36.93 -23.71
N LEU A 381 -12.94 -37.27 -23.38
CA LEU A 381 -13.77 -38.15 -24.22
C LEU A 381 -14.71 -37.42 -25.19
N ALA A 382 -14.70 -36.08 -25.26
CA ALA A 382 -15.55 -35.25 -26.13
C ALA A 382 -17.06 -35.57 -26.11
N LYS A 383 -17.56 -36.23 -25.05
CA LYS A 383 -18.93 -36.77 -24.97
C LYS A 383 -19.92 -35.83 -24.28
N THR A 384 -19.49 -35.05 -23.28
CA THR A 384 -20.36 -34.14 -22.52
C THR A 384 -19.60 -32.92 -22.00
N ILE A 385 -20.34 -31.88 -21.61
CA ILE A 385 -19.85 -30.69 -20.89
C ILE A 385 -19.83 -30.87 -19.37
N ASN A 386 -20.42 -31.97 -18.85
CA ASN A 386 -20.70 -32.15 -17.43
C ASN A 386 -19.88 -33.28 -16.75
N HIS A 387 -19.00 -34.00 -17.50
CA HIS A 387 -17.76 -34.69 -17.04
C HIS A 387 -17.39 -35.91 -17.92
N PRO A 388 -16.34 -35.85 -18.76
CA PRO A 388 -15.61 -37.07 -19.10
C PRO A 388 -14.09 -36.82 -19.28
N ASP A 389 -13.55 -35.93 -18.47
CA ASP A 389 -12.12 -35.74 -18.22
C ASP A 389 -11.55 -36.93 -17.44
N ALA A 390 -10.26 -37.17 -17.64
CA ALA A 390 -9.48 -38.17 -16.95
C ALA A 390 -8.33 -37.44 -16.26
N PHE A 391 -8.09 -37.76 -15.00
CA PHE A 391 -7.10 -37.08 -14.17
C PHE A 391 -6.63 -38.02 -13.05
N TYR A 392 -5.63 -37.56 -12.31
CA TYR A 392 -5.23 -38.17 -11.05
C TYR A 392 -5.46 -37.16 -9.93
N ALA A 393 -5.73 -37.64 -8.73
CA ALA A 393 -5.96 -36.81 -7.58
C ALA A 393 -5.06 -37.21 -6.42
N VAL A 394 -4.54 -36.22 -5.70
CA VAL A 394 -4.00 -36.40 -4.36
C VAL A 394 -5.13 -36.11 -3.38
N ASP A 395 -5.57 -37.12 -2.65
CA ASP A 395 -6.77 -37.07 -1.81
C ASP A 395 -6.43 -37.05 -0.31
N LEU A 396 -6.97 -36.08 0.42
CA LEU A 396 -7.01 -36.08 1.90
C LEU A 396 -8.29 -36.77 2.38
N GLY A 397 -8.37 -38.08 2.12
CA GLY A 397 -9.60 -38.86 2.22
C GLY A 397 -10.44 -38.77 0.95
N SER A 398 -11.19 -39.83 0.65
CA SER A 398 -11.96 -39.93 -0.60
C SER A 398 -13.23 -40.74 -0.42
N ALA A 399 -14.20 -40.59 -1.33
CA ALA A 399 -15.38 -41.45 -1.39
C ALA A 399 -15.54 -42.02 -2.81
N HIS A 400 -15.35 -43.34 -2.94
CA HIS A 400 -15.27 -44.02 -4.25
C HIS A 400 -16.42 -45.02 -4.42
N GLY A 401 -17.15 -44.96 -5.53
CA GLY A 401 -18.25 -45.89 -5.84
C GLY A 401 -19.48 -45.27 -6.50
N VAL A 402 -19.35 -44.03 -6.96
CA VAL A 402 -20.35 -43.43 -7.84
C VAL A 402 -20.10 -43.92 -9.25
N LEU A 403 -21.07 -44.64 -9.82
CA LEU A 403 -21.03 -45.00 -11.23
C LEU A 403 -21.52 -43.81 -12.04
N ILE A 404 -20.73 -43.39 -13.02
CA ILE A 404 -21.22 -42.49 -14.05
C ILE A 404 -21.97 -43.35 -15.07
N THR A 405 -23.30 -43.23 -15.11
CA THR A 405 -24.11 -43.89 -16.14
C THR A 405 -24.49 -42.91 -17.23
N VAL A 406 -24.54 -43.37 -18.47
CA VAL A 406 -25.14 -42.60 -19.58
C VAL A 406 -26.64 -42.85 -19.58
N LEU A 407 -27.44 -41.82 -19.33
CA LEU A 407 -28.90 -41.83 -19.48
C LEU A 407 -29.29 -40.87 -20.60
N GLY A 408 -29.46 -41.41 -21.81
CA GLY A 408 -29.69 -40.61 -23.01
C GLY A 408 -28.42 -39.88 -23.47
N ASN A 409 -28.48 -38.55 -23.60
CA ASN A 409 -27.33 -37.70 -23.93
C ASN A 409 -26.63 -37.13 -22.68
N ASN A 410 -27.12 -37.45 -21.48
CA ASN A 410 -26.60 -36.92 -20.22
C ASN A 410 -25.82 -38.01 -19.48
N LEU A 411 -24.73 -37.60 -18.82
CA LEU A 411 -24.08 -38.42 -17.80
C LEU A 411 -24.79 -38.12 -16.48
N GLU A 412 -25.27 -39.17 -15.83
CA GLU A 412 -25.88 -39.11 -14.51
C GLU A 412 -25.02 -39.89 -13.53
N TRP A 413 -24.81 -39.28 -12.37
CA TRP A 413 -24.17 -39.92 -11.24
C TRP A 413 -25.18 -40.85 -10.56
N VAL A 414 -24.97 -42.16 -10.67
CA VAL A 414 -25.81 -43.16 -10.02
C VAL A 414 -25.00 -43.81 -8.91
N LEU A 415 -25.48 -43.62 -7.68
CA LEU A 415 -24.92 -44.25 -6.50
C LEU A 415 -25.18 -45.78 -6.58
N LYS A 416 -24.13 -46.60 -6.73
CA LYS A 416 -24.23 -48.05 -6.48
C LYS A 416 -23.17 -48.52 -5.51
N GLY A 417 -23.34 -48.13 -4.24
CA GLY A 417 -22.43 -48.48 -3.16
C GLY A 417 -21.14 -47.69 -3.23
N PHE A 418 -20.74 -47.06 -2.14
CA PHE A 418 -19.54 -46.26 -2.05
C PHE A 418 -18.69 -46.73 -0.87
N ASN A 419 -17.38 -46.72 -1.07
CA ASN A 419 -16.37 -46.90 -0.04
C ASN A 419 -15.89 -45.52 0.37
N ILE A 420 -16.12 -45.19 1.63
CA ILE A 420 -15.48 -44.04 2.26
C ILE A 420 -14.08 -44.49 2.68
N LEU A 421 -13.07 -43.75 2.23
CA LEU A 421 -11.67 -43.97 2.55
C LEU A 421 -11.14 -42.75 3.30
N LYS A 422 -10.50 -43.00 4.45
CA LYS A 422 -9.98 -41.94 5.31
C LYS A 422 -8.51 -41.64 5.06
N GLU A 423 -7.85 -42.54 4.35
CA GLU A 423 -6.43 -42.52 4.12
C GLU A 423 -6.05 -41.41 3.13
N PHE A 424 -4.83 -40.90 3.25
CA PHE A 424 -4.19 -40.15 2.18
C PHE A 424 -3.82 -41.09 1.02
N GLY A 425 -3.79 -40.60 -0.21
CA GLY A 425 -3.34 -41.41 -1.34
C GLY A 425 -3.54 -40.76 -2.69
N ILE A 426 -3.01 -41.43 -3.72
CA ILE A 426 -3.18 -41.02 -5.12
C ILE A 426 -4.29 -41.86 -5.74
N SER A 427 -5.32 -41.20 -6.26
CA SER A 427 -6.42 -41.85 -6.98
C SER A 427 -6.32 -41.56 -8.47
N LYS A 428 -6.61 -42.58 -9.27
CA LYS A 428 -6.75 -42.49 -10.72
C LYS A 428 -8.22 -42.37 -11.06
N GLU A 429 -8.63 -41.16 -11.41
CA GLU A 429 -10.03 -40.81 -11.61
C GLU A 429 -10.43 -41.00 -13.09
N TYR A 430 -11.36 -41.95 -13.30
CA TYR A 430 -12.18 -42.17 -14.50
C TYR A 430 -11.47 -42.22 -15.88
N PRO A 431 -10.41 -43.02 -16.09
CA PRO A 431 -9.62 -42.97 -17.32
C PRO A 431 -10.25 -43.66 -18.55
N VAL A 432 -10.99 -44.76 -18.42
CA VAL A 432 -11.54 -45.51 -19.58
C VAL A 432 -12.75 -46.40 -19.22
N ASP A 433 -12.77 -47.01 -18.03
CA ASP A 433 -13.87 -47.86 -17.54
C ASP A 433 -14.63 -47.15 -16.42
N TYR A 434 -15.88 -46.76 -16.69
CA TYR A 434 -16.75 -45.98 -15.81
C TYR A 434 -17.10 -46.64 -14.46
N GLU A 435 -16.52 -47.79 -14.15
CA GLU A 435 -16.94 -48.66 -13.05
C GLU A 435 -15.96 -48.72 -11.87
N PHE A 436 -14.67 -48.35 -12.04
CA PHE A 436 -13.67 -48.49 -10.97
C PHE A 436 -12.65 -47.34 -10.92
N VAL A 437 -12.54 -46.69 -9.76
CA VAL A 437 -11.41 -45.81 -9.39
C VAL A 437 -10.27 -46.69 -8.87
N SER A 438 -9.08 -46.55 -9.44
CA SER A 438 -7.88 -47.23 -8.93
C SER A 438 -7.19 -46.29 -7.96
N ARG A 439 -6.86 -46.77 -6.76
CA ARG A 439 -6.22 -45.94 -5.73
C ARG A 439 -4.98 -46.61 -5.18
N THR A 440 -3.95 -45.81 -4.98
CA THR A 440 -2.73 -46.17 -4.25
C THR A 440 -2.78 -45.49 -2.89
N PRO A 441 -3.20 -46.23 -1.83
CA PRO A 441 -3.25 -45.70 -0.48
C PRO A 441 -1.85 -45.65 0.13
N VAL A 442 -1.68 -44.85 1.17
CA VAL A 442 -0.47 -44.91 2.00
C VAL A 442 -0.42 -46.25 2.77
N GLU A 443 0.72 -46.93 2.74
CA GLU A 443 0.88 -48.28 3.31
C GLU A 443 1.10 -48.32 4.85
N SER A 444 1.21 -47.16 5.53
CA SER A 444 1.70 -47.11 6.91
C SER A 444 0.62 -46.92 7.99
N ASP A 445 0.58 -47.85 8.95
CA ASP A 445 -0.22 -47.78 10.18
C ASP A 445 0.28 -46.70 11.19
N SER A 446 1.42 -46.04 10.93
CA SER A 446 2.05 -45.09 11.86
C SER A 446 1.76 -43.61 11.60
N LEU A 447 0.93 -43.28 10.59
CA LEU A 447 0.58 -41.90 10.25
C LEU A 447 -0.66 -41.44 11.02
N SER A 448 -0.61 -40.22 11.55
CA SER A 448 -1.79 -39.51 12.02
C SER A 448 -2.60 -39.06 10.81
N TRP A 449 -3.72 -39.73 10.55
CA TRP A 449 -4.62 -39.42 9.44
C TRP A 449 -5.11 -37.96 9.49
N PRO A 450 -5.28 -37.31 8.33
CA PRO A 450 -5.80 -35.95 8.30
C PRO A 450 -7.22 -35.91 8.86
N THR A 451 -7.55 -34.83 9.54
CA THR A 451 -8.84 -34.64 10.22
C THR A 451 -9.53 -33.38 9.75
N GLU A 452 -10.85 -33.43 9.64
CA GLU A 452 -11.68 -32.29 9.27
C GLU A 452 -11.42 -31.06 10.16
N GLY A 453 -11.68 -29.88 9.62
CA GLY A 453 -11.51 -28.60 10.33
C GLY A 453 -10.06 -28.19 10.61
N ASN A 454 -9.07 -28.89 10.06
CA ASN A 454 -7.67 -28.49 10.11
C ASN A 454 -7.18 -28.15 8.71
N TRP A 455 -6.35 -27.11 8.61
CA TRP A 455 -5.68 -26.74 7.38
C TRP A 455 -4.43 -27.60 7.16
N TYR A 456 -4.29 -28.10 5.94
CA TYR A 456 -3.15 -28.89 5.50
C TYR A 456 -2.57 -28.29 4.24
N ARG A 457 -1.24 -28.30 4.13
CA ARG A 457 -0.55 -28.11 2.85
C ARG A 457 -0.42 -29.46 2.16
N VAL A 458 -0.98 -29.58 0.96
CA VAL A 458 -0.76 -30.74 0.09
C VAL A 458 0.35 -30.39 -0.88
N LYS A 459 1.38 -31.23 -0.93
CA LYS A 459 2.53 -31.07 -1.83
C LYS A 459 2.66 -32.27 -2.74
N LEU A 460 2.66 -32.01 -4.04
CA LEU A 460 2.82 -33.00 -5.10
C LEU A 460 4.03 -32.62 -5.96
N GLU A 461 4.93 -33.57 -6.14
CA GLU A 461 6.03 -33.46 -7.09
C GLU A 461 5.73 -34.36 -8.29
N VAL A 462 5.99 -33.81 -9.47
CA VAL A 462 5.85 -34.47 -10.76
C VAL A 462 7.19 -34.44 -11.47
N LEU A 463 7.73 -35.62 -11.80
CA LEU A 463 8.98 -35.83 -12.53
C LEU A 463 8.68 -36.63 -13.79
N ASP A 464 8.47 -35.93 -14.89
CA ASP A 464 7.86 -36.49 -16.09
C ASP A 464 6.59 -37.33 -15.75
N ASP A 465 6.65 -38.65 -15.82
CA ASP A 465 5.55 -39.59 -15.55
C ASP A 465 5.62 -40.26 -14.17
N ASP A 466 6.56 -39.86 -13.31
CA ASP A 466 6.64 -40.31 -11.92
C ASP A 466 6.13 -39.21 -10.99
N VAL A 467 5.35 -39.58 -9.98
CA VAL A 467 4.76 -38.63 -9.04
C VAL A 467 4.91 -39.09 -7.60
N ARG A 468 5.05 -38.13 -6.69
CA ARG A 468 5.05 -38.39 -5.25
C ARG A 468 4.36 -37.27 -4.51
N ALA A 469 3.66 -37.62 -3.44
CA ALA A 469 2.85 -36.68 -2.69
C ALA A 469 3.02 -36.85 -1.18
N LYS A 470 2.75 -35.77 -0.46
CA LYS A 470 2.67 -35.72 0.99
C LYS A 470 1.74 -34.58 1.43
N TYR A 471 1.41 -34.58 2.71
CA TYR A 471 0.73 -33.48 3.36
C TYR A 471 1.34 -33.23 4.73
N TYR A 472 1.13 -32.04 5.27
CA TYR A 472 1.49 -31.67 6.64
C TYR A 472 0.58 -30.52 7.10
N THR A 473 0.49 -30.31 8.41
CA THR A 473 -0.30 -29.17 8.93
C THR A 473 0.37 -27.86 8.55
N LEU A 474 -0.38 -26.75 8.51
CA LEU A 474 0.26 -25.46 8.28
C LEU A 474 1.22 -25.09 9.42
N ASP A 475 0.96 -25.53 10.65
CA ASP A 475 1.91 -25.34 11.75
C ASP A 475 3.24 -26.06 11.48
N ASP A 476 3.20 -27.31 11.04
CA ASP A 476 4.42 -28.06 10.68
C ASP A 476 5.14 -27.39 9.49
N TYR A 477 4.40 -26.80 8.55
CA TYR A 477 4.98 -26.06 7.42
C TYR A 477 5.79 -24.85 7.87
N VAL A 478 5.23 -24.03 8.76
CA VAL A 478 5.88 -22.81 9.27
C VAL A 478 7.12 -23.17 10.10
N ASN A 479 7.04 -24.24 10.89
CA ASN A 479 8.15 -24.74 11.69
C ASN A 479 9.21 -25.54 10.91
N GLU A 480 9.05 -25.66 9.58
CA GLU A 480 9.93 -26.45 8.70
C GLU A 480 10.02 -27.95 9.07
N ASP A 481 9.01 -28.49 9.74
CA ASP A 481 8.89 -29.89 10.14
C ASP A 481 8.28 -30.73 8.99
N GLU A 482 8.88 -30.63 7.81
CA GLU A 482 8.37 -31.27 6.59
C GLU A 482 8.54 -32.82 6.64
N PRO A 483 7.46 -33.61 6.48
CA PRO A 483 7.54 -35.07 6.51
C PRO A 483 8.20 -35.65 5.24
N ASP A 484 8.64 -36.91 5.38
CA ASP A 484 9.05 -37.74 4.25
C ASP A 484 7.89 -37.93 3.25
N TRP A 485 8.24 -38.23 2.00
CA TRP A 485 7.26 -38.55 0.96
C TRP A 485 6.38 -39.75 1.37
N MET A 486 5.07 -39.57 1.31
CA MET A 486 4.11 -40.53 1.89
C MET A 486 3.58 -41.53 0.87
N VAL A 487 3.45 -41.13 -0.40
CA VAL A 487 2.94 -41.96 -1.48
C VAL A 487 3.64 -41.59 -2.79
N SER A 488 3.84 -42.58 -3.66
CA SER A 488 4.41 -42.39 -5.00
C SER A 488 3.78 -43.33 -6.01
N GLU A 489 3.76 -42.92 -7.27
CA GLU A 489 3.29 -43.68 -8.41
C GLU A 489 4.23 -43.43 -9.59
N ASP A 490 4.69 -44.52 -10.23
CA ASP A 490 5.66 -44.45 -11.31
C ASP A 490 5.00 -44.78 -12.67
N GLY A 491 5.45 -44.14 -13.74
CA GLY A 491 5.02 -44.42 -15.10
C GLY A 491 3.54 -44.13 -15.38
N ILE A 492 2.98 -43.09 -14.75
CA ILE A 492 1.57 -42.74 -14.90
C ILE A 492 1.28 -42.10 -16.27
N THR A 493 0.15 -42.48 -16.88
CA THR A 493 -0.25 -41.93 -18.18
C THR A 493 -0.85 -40.54 -18.03
N LYS A 494 -0.24 -39.51 -18.62
CA LYS A 494 -0.76 -38.12 -18.62
C LYS A 494 -1.99 -38.00 -19.53
N TYR A 495 -3.13 -37.62 -18.96
CA TYR A 495 -4.35 -37.39 -19.74
C TYR A 495 -4.40 -35.97 -20.31
N GLY A 496 -3.90 -35.00 -19.54
CA GLY A 496 -3.75 -33.61 -19.90
C GLY A 496 -2.73 -32.91 -19.01
N SER A 497 -2.94 -31.62 -18.79
CA SER A 497 -1.95 -30.71 -18.19
C SER A 497 -2.61 -29.59 -17.39
N HIS A 498 -3.86 -29.77 -16.97
CA HIS A 498 -4.56 -28.84 -16.08
C HIS A 498 -4.56 -29.40 -14.65
N PHE A 499 -4.85 -28.51 -13.70
CA PHE A 499 -5.06 -28.86 -12.30
C PHE A 499 -6.53 -28.76 -11.95
N GLU A 500 -6.96 -29.52 -10.95
CA GLU A 500 -8.30 -29.42 -10.39
C GLU A 500 -8.22 -29.19 -8.88
N LEU A 501 -9.14 -28.42 -8.35
CA LEU A 501 -9.39 -28.33 -6.92
C LEU A 501 -10.83 -28.76 -6.67
N GLY A 502 -11.06 -29.51 -5.59
CA GLY A 502 -12.38 -30.03 -5.33
C GLY A 502 -12.43 -31.20 -4.37
N THR A 503 -13.33 -32.11 -4.65
CA THR A 503 -13.54 -33.32 -3.86
C THR A 503 -13.96 -34.47 -4.75
N SER A 504 -13.64 -35.70 -4.34
CA SER A 504 -14.28 -36.92 -4.84
C SER A 504 -15.53 -37.28 -4.02
N SER A 505 -15.67 -36.71 -2.83
CA SER A 505 -16.80 -36.86 -1.89
C SER A 505 -17.85 -35.76 -2.09
N GLY A 506 -18.89 -35.71 -1.26
CA GLY A 506 -19.88 -34.61 -1.25
C GLY A 506 -21.28 -35.05 -0.89
N ASP A 507 -22.29 -34.20 -1.15
CA ASP A 507 -23.66 -34.47 -0.73
C ASP A 507 -24.32 -35.65 -1.47
N PHE A 508 -24.02 -36.87 -1.03
CA PHE A 508 -24.66 -38.11 -1.47
C PHE A 508 -25.88 -38.50 -0.61
N LEU A 509 -26.03 -37.91 0.59
CA LEU A 509 -26.94 -38.38 1.65
C LEU A 509 -27.71 -37.25 2.36
N SER A 510 -27.79 -36.07 1.77
CA SER A 510 -28.26 -34.83 2.40
C SER A 510 -27.41 -34.44 3.62
N ILE A 511 -26.09 -34.54 3.48
CA ILE A 511 -25.09 -34.20 4.50
C ILE A 511 -24.35 -32.94 4.06
N LEU A 512 -24.15 -32.01 5.00
CA LEU A 512 -23.37 -30.80 4.78
C LEU A 512 -21.90 -31.17 4.56
N TYR A 513 -21.34 -30.65 3.47
CA TYR A 513 -19.96 -30.86 3.10
C TYR A 513 -19.38 -29.55 2.59
N ASP A 514 -18.41 -29.01 3.32
CA ASP A 514 -17.80 -27.73 3.02
C ASP A 514 -16.30 -27.93 2.84
N MET A 515 -15.73 -27.36 1.78
CA MET A 515 -14.30 -27.42 1.51
C MET A 515 -13.75 -26.03 1.24
N TYR A 516 -12.47 -25.89 1.50
CA TYR A 516 -11.76 -24.63 1.43
C TYR A 516 -10.39 -24.90 0.81
N PHE A 517 -9.95 -23.98 -0.03
CA PHE A 517 -8.62 -24.00 -0.64
C PHE A 517 -7.99 -22.62 -0.57
N ASP A 518 -6.67 -22.62 -0.48
CA ASP A 518 -5.87 -21.40 -0.47
C ASP A 518 -4.48 -21.63 -1.07
N ASN A 519 -3.77 -20.54 -1.42
CA ASN A 519 -2.37 -20.52 -1.83
C ASN A 519 -1.99 -21.59 -2.85
N PHE A 520 -2.81 -21.80 -3.88
CA PHE A 520 -2.47 -22.70 -4.96
C PHE A 520 -1.29 -22.15 -5.76
N HIS A 521 -0.21 -22.91 -5.89
CA HIS A 521 0.91 -22.49 -6.70
C HIS A 521 1.70 -23.65 -7.31
N VAL A 522 2.27 -23.40 -8.48
CA VAL A 522 3.11 -24.35 -9.24
C VAL A 522 4.47 -23.72 -9.46
N ARG A 523 5.52 -24.42 -9.07
CA ARG A 523 6.92 -24.00 -9.19
C ARG A 523 7.77 -25.02 -9.90
N LYS A 524 8.93 -24.59 -10.37
CA LYS A 524 9.90 -25.48 -11.00
C LYS A 524 10.48 -26.46 -9.98
N TYR A 525 10.81 -27.64 -10.48
CA TYR A 525 11.47 -28.68 -9.68
C TYR A 525 12.99 -28.49 -9.62
N ALA A 526 13.57 -28.78 -8.46
CA ALA A 526 15.00 -29.01 -8.28
C ALA A 526 15.23 -30.25 -7.42
N ALA A 527 16.28 -31.04 -7.73
CA ALA A 527 16.59 -32.26 -6.98
C ALA A 527 17.03 -32.00 -5.54
N THR A 528 17.56 -30.81 -5.28
CA THR A 528 17.86 -30.29 -3.96
C THR A 528 17.35 -28.87 -3.90
N GLU A 529 16.47 -28.54 -2.95
CA GLU A 529 15.95 -27.17 -2.82
C GLU A 529 17.11 -26.19 -2.53
N PRO A 530 17.17 -25.03 -3.22
CA PRO A 530 18.09 -23.97 -2.84
C PRO A 530 17.82 -23.48 -1.41
N THR A 531 18.88 -23.23 -0.65
CA THR A 531 18.77 -22.67 0.71
C THR A 531 19.01 -21.17 0.68
N SER A 532 18.37 -20.43 1.57
CA SER A 532 18.55 -18.99 1.73
C SER A 532 19.04 -18.66 3.15
N GLU A 533 19.93 -17.69 3.27
CA GLU A 533 20.41 -17.13 4.54
C GLU A 533 20.17 -15.62 4.49
N VAL A 534 19.36 -15.11 5.41
CA VAL A 534 19.06 -13.68 5.54
C VAL A 534 20.08 -13.05 6.48
N HIS A 535 20.69 -11.95 6.06
CA HIS A 535 21.52 -11.12 6.92
C HIS A 535 20.74 -9.88 7.41
N PRO A 536 20.96 -9.43 8.67
CA PRO A 536 20.25 -8.29 9.23
C PRO A 536 20.35 -7.06 8.33
N LEU A 537 19.22 -6.39 8.14
CA LEU A 537 19.18 -5.14 7.40
C LEU A 537 19.92 -4.07 8.19
N LEU A 538 20.80 -3.36 7.50
CA LEU A 538 21.51 -2.22 8.05
C LEU A 538 20.81 -0.95 7.58
N LYS A 539 20.68 0.02 8.49
CA LYS A 539 20.24 1.37 8.16
C LYS A 539 21.24 1.97 7.16
N THR A 540 20.86 2.05 5.90
CA THR A 540 21.64 2.70 4.85
C THR A 540 20.92 3.97 4.44
N VAL A 541 21.51 5.12 4.74
CA VAL A 541 20.79 6.35 4.47
C VAL A 541 20.84 6.67 2.98
N GLY A 542 19.74 6.32 2.30
CA GLY A 542 19.42 6.82 0.97
C GLY A 542 18.73 8.17 1.10
N ILE A 543 19.29 9.18 0.43
CA ILE A 543 18.48 10.35 0.07
C ILE A 543 17.60 9.87 -1.09
N ASN A 544 16.30 9.76 -0.89
CA ASN A 544 15.39 9.55 -2.00
C ASN A 544 15.35 10.84 -2.81
N TYR A 545 16.06 10.87 -3.95
CA TYR A 545 15.98 11.93 -4.95
C TYR A 545 14.80 11.63 -5.86
N ILE A 546 13.75 12.43 -5.81
CA ILE A 546 12.58 12.24 -6.67
C ILE A 546 12.50 13.39 -7.69
N THR A 547 13.62 13.94 -8.17
CA THR A 547 13.54 15.06 -9.12
C THR A 547 13.09 14.62 -10.52
N PRO A 548 11.99 15.16 -11.10
CA PRO A 548 11.70 14.95 -12.50
C PRO A 548 12.85 15.53 -13.35
N PRO A 549 13.12 14.95 -14.54
CA PRO A 549 14.19 15.44 -15.41
C PRO A 549 14.09 16.96 -15.60
N LYS A 550 15.22 17.66 -15.45
CA LYS A 550 15.35 19.14 -15.49
C LYS A 550 14.70 19.82 -16.71
N ALA A 551 14.37 19.06 -17.75
CA ALA A 551 13.63 19.52 -18.92
C ALA A 551 12.14 19.84 -18.62
N GLU A 552 11.57 19.31 -17.53
CA GLU A 552 10.16 19.46 -17.15
C GLU A 552 9.93 20.32 -15.89
N GLY A 553 10.99 20.60 -15.13
CA GLY A 553 10.97 21.19 -13.78
C GLY A 553 10.52 22.66 -13.63
N THR A 554 9.64 23.18 -14.47
CA THR A 554 9.02 24.51 -14.23
C THR A 554 7.58 24.64 -14.76
N ARG A 555 6.94 23.55 -15.20
CA ARG A 555 5.59 23.62 -15.78
C ARG A 555 4.58 22.77 -15.01
N TYR A 556 3.98 23.39 -13.99
CA TYR A 556 2.60 23.05 -13.62
C TYR A 556 1.67 23.72 -14.62
N VAL A 557 1.33 23.01 -15.69
CA VAL A 557 0.32 23.49 -16.64
C VAL A 557 -1.05 23.15 -16.06
N LEU A 558 -1.86 24.16 -15.76
CA LEU A 558 -3.29 23.96 -15.53
C LEU A 558 -3.92 23.40 -16.82
N GLY A 559 -4.24 22.11 -16.83
CA GLY A 559 -5.01 21.43 -17.89
C GLY A 559 -4.33 20.19 -18.49
N SER A 560 -5.09 19.08 -18.54
CA SER A 560 -4.99 17.80 -19.30
C SER A 560 -3.66 17.09 -19.56
N ASP A 561 -2.50 17.68 -19.28
CA ASP A 561 -1.19 17.07 -19.48
C ASP A 561 -0.68 16.58 -18.13
N TYR A 562 -1.06 15.35 -17.77
CA TYR A 562 -0.61 14.65 -16.56
C TYR A 562 0.91 14.51 -16.55
N ASN A 563 1.53 14.68 -15.37
CA ASN A 563 2.92 14.28 -15.17
C ASN A 563 3.01 12.75 -15.29
N LEU A 564 3.86 12.23 -16.16
CA LEU A 564 3.95 10.79 -16.45
C LEU A 564 4.47 9.96 -15.27
N TYR A 565 5.10 10.60 -14.29
CA TYR A 565 5.79 9.93 -13.19
C TYR A 565 5.08 10.09 -11.85
N TYR A 566 4.05 10.94 -11.76
CA TYR A 566 3.43 11.29 -10.48
C TYR A 566 1.94 11.53 -10.63
N GLU A 567 1.17 11.02 -9.67
CA GLU A 567 -0.24 11.38 -9.50
C GLU A 567 -0.55 11.82 -8.07
N GLU A 568 -1.52 12.72 -7.95
CA GLU A 568 -2.06 13.16 -6.67
C GLU A 568 -2.96 12.06 -6.09
N ALA A 569 -2.77 11.71 -4.81
CA ALA A 569 -3.43 10.57 -4.22
C ALA A 569 -3.85 10.79 -2.77
N ASP A 570 -5.15 10.68 -2.51
CA ASP A 570 -5.80 11.03 -1.23
C ASP A 570 -5.32 10.22 -0.03
N ASN A 571 -4.74 9.04 -0.25
CA ASN A 571 -4.30 8.13 0.81
C ASN A 571 -2.80 8.22 1.11
N TYR A 572 -2.08 9.14 0.46
CA TYR A 572 -0.63 9.28 0.60
C TYR A 572 -0.29 10.41 1.59
N PRO A 573 0.85 10.31 2.31
CA PRO A 573 1.27 11.35 3.25
C PRO A 573 1.49 12.69 2.53
N SER A 574 1.01 13.77 3.12
CA SER A 574 1.25 15.13 2.63
C SER A 574 2.67 15.62 2.98
N ILE A 575 3.07 16.79 2.47
CA ILE A 575 4.33 17.44 2.85
C ILE A 575 4.42 17.63 4.37
N ILE A 576 3.30 17.96 5.04
CA ILE A 576 3.28 18.19 6.49
C ILE A 576 3.45 16.87 7.25
N ASP A 577 2.80 15.80 6.79
CA ASP A 577 2.94 14.44 7.36
C ASP A 577 4.40 13.97 7.24
N MET A 578 5.01 14.16 6.06
CA MET A 578 6.41 13.78 5.82
C MET A 578 7.40 14.55 6.68
N LEU A 579 7.19 15.85 6.88
CA LEU A 579 8.02 16.64 7.80
C LEU A 579 7.90 16.15 9.25
N ALA A 580 6.75 15.59 9.62
CA ALA A 580 6.50 14.98 10.93
C ALA A 580 6.93 13.51 11.05
N GLY A 581 7.50 12.91 10.00
CA GLY A 581 7.94 11.52 10.01
C GLY A 581 6.80 10.49 9.87
N GLU A 582 5.60 10.93 9.46
CA GLU A 582 4.43 10.07 9.32
C GLU A 582 4.40 9.34 7.97
N ASP A 583 3.97 8.07 8.00
CA ASP A 583 3.96 7.18 6.83
C ASP A 583 2.63 7.11 6.10
N PHE A 584 1.61 7.68 6.72
CA PHE A 584 0.26 7.72 6.24
C PHE A 584 -0.25 9.15 6.34
N LYS A 585 -1.36 9.42 5.65
CA LYS A 585 -2.04 10.69 5.79
C LYS A 585 -2.65 10.82 7.19
N SER A 586 -1.98 11.57 8.06
CA SER A 586 -2.51 11.96 9.38
C SER A 586 -3.27 13.28 9.29
N TRP A 587 -2.89 14.13 8.33
CA TRP A 587 -3.49 15.43 8.14
C TRP A 587 -4.76 15.37 7.28
N GLU A 588 -5.87 15.86 7.84
CA GLU A 588 -7.19 15.82 7.19
C GLU A 588 -7.25 16.60 5.88
N TYR A 589 -6.45 17.67 5.76
CA TYR A 589 -6.49 18.59 4.62
C TYR A 589 -5.33 18.33 3.67
N GLY A 590 -5.61 18.02 2.41
CA GLY A 590 -4.61 17.76 1.36
C GLY A 590 -4.47 16.29 0.99
N TYR A 591 -3.61 16.01 0.01
CA TYR A 591 -3.26 14.67 -0.45
C TYR A 591 -1.74 14.58 -0.62
N GLY A 592 -1.21 13.37 -0.55
CA GLY A 592 0.17 13.09 -0.94
C GLY A 592 0.31 12.88 -2.44
N ILE A 593 1.53 12.66 -2.89
CA ILE A 593 1.80 12.26 -4.27
C ILE A 593 2.22 10.80 -4.28
N LYS A 594 1.72 10.09 -5.27
CA LYS A 594 2.09 8.74 -5.60
C LYS A 594 3.00 8.75 -6.83
N LEU A 595 4.12 8.01 -6.74
CA LEU A 595 5.01 7.75 -7.88
C LEU A 595 4.32 6.75 -8.82
N LEU A 596 4.30 7.04 -10.12
CA LEU A 596 3.78 6.17 -11.16
C LEU A 596 4.92 5.35 -11.77
N GLY A 597 4.86 4.03 -11.64
CA GLY A 597 5.71 3.11 -12.40
C GLY A 597 7.08 2.75 -11.80
N TYR A 598 7.23 2.88 -10.49
CA TYR A 598 8.16 2.06 -9.71
C TYR A 598 7.33 1.26 -8.73
#